data_AF-A0A7W1QQ86-F1
#
_entry.id   AF-A0A7W1QQ86-F1
#
_cell.length_a   1.000
_cell.length_b   1.000
_cell.length_c   1.000
_cell.angle_alpha   90.00
_cell.angle_beta   90.00
_cell.angle_gamma   90.00
#
_symmetry.space_group_name_H-M   'P 1'
#
loop_
_entity.id
_entity.type
_entity.pdbx_description
1 polymer ?
#
loop_
_entity_poly.entity_id
_entity_poly.type
_entity_poly.pdbx_seq_one_letter_code
_entity_poly.pdbx_strand_id
1 'polypeptide(L)'
;MKEWRWIDGSYLRNPVSRSEGEFKVGADRSLAEVVGAYFERAQTTDRTVRDAAGLDSPCIAPGLAGIDLRYIIVHLIEETAHHAGHADSTREMLDGTSSGW
;
A
#
# COMPACT_ATOMS: atom_id res chain seq x y z
N MET A 1 5.10 3.46 -6.47
CA MET A 1 3.75 3.28 -7.08
C MET A 1 2.79 3.07 -5.92
N LYS A 2 1.61 3.71 -5.86
CA LYS A 2 0.70 3.48 -4.72
C LYS A 2 0.33 2.00 -4.63
N GLU A 3 0.35 1.51 -3.39
CA GLU A 3 0.10 0.11 -2.96
C GLU A 3 -1.05 -0.55 -3.72
N TRP A 4 -2.18 0.15 -3.88
CA TRP A 4 -3.38 -0.39 -4.52
C TRP A 4 -3.19 -0.84 -5.98
N ARG A 5 -2.25 -0.23 -6.73
CA ARG A 5 -2.01 -0.57 -8.14
C ARG A 5 -1.33 -1.92 -8.31
N TRP A 6 -0.57 -2.39 -7.32
CA TRP A 6 0.00 -3.73 -7.37
C TRP A 6 -1.09 -4.80 -7.29
N ILE A 7 -2.07 -4.62 -6.41
CA ILE A 7 -3.18 -5.56 -6.33
C ILE A 7 -4.15 -5.38 -7.51
N ASP A 8 -4.66 -4.16 -7.73
CA ASP A 8 -5.72 -3.95 -8.71
C ASP A 8 -5.20 -4.04 -10.15
N GLY A 9 -4.04 -3.45 -10.42
CA GLY A 9 -3.44 -3.44 -11.76
C GLY A 9 -2.62 -4.69 -12.03
N SER A 10 -1.70 -5.05 -11.13
CA SER A 10 -0.76 -6.15 -11.41
C SER A 10 -1.36 -7.53 -11.19
N TYR A 11 -2.13 -7.74 -10.13
CA TYR A 11 -2.72 -9.04 -9.84
C TYR A 11 -4.11 -9.21 -10.49
N LEU A 12 -5.04 -8.29 -10.22
CA LEU A 12 -6.41 -8.35 -10.75
C LEU A 12 -6.54 -7.91 -12.22
N ARG A 13 -5.49 -7.29 -12.79
CA ARG A 13 -5.43 -6.85 -14.20
C ARG A 13 -6.50 -5.80 -14.55
N ASN A 14 -6.96 -5.05 -13.56
CA ASN A 14 -7.86 -3.93 -13.78
C ASN A 14 -7.10 -2.76 -14.42
N PRO A 15 -7.78 -1.94 -15.23
CA PRO A 15 -7.19 -0.71 -15.72
C PRO A 15 -6.90 0.23 -14.54
N VAL A 16 -5.65 0.66 -14.41
CA VAL A 16 -5.22 1.62 -13.39
C VAL A 16 -4.48 2.79 -14.04
N SER A 17 -4.57 3.97 -13.44
CA SER A 17 -3.87 5.17 -13.90
C SER A 17 -3.04 5.79 -12.79
N ARG A 18 -2.19 6.76 -13.15
CA ARG A 18 -1.44 7.57 -12.19
C ARG A 18 -1.87 9.02 -12.31
N SER A 19 -2.16 9.64 -11.18
CA SER A 19 -2.38 11.08 -11.05
C SER A 19 -1.50 11.66 -9.95
N GLU A 20 -0.97 12.86 -10.19
CA GLU A 20 -0.24 13.64 -9.18
C GLU A 20 -1.14 14.05 -8.00
N GLY A 21 -2.46 14.10 -8.20
CA GLY A 21 -3.43 14.37 -7.14
C GLY A 21 -3.48 13.28 -6.07
N GLU A 22 -2.94 12.09 -6.32
CA GLU A 22 -2.93 10.99 -5.36
C GLU A 22 -2.14 11.32 -4.08
N PHE A 23 -1.20 12.25 -4.12
CA PHE A 23 -0.39 12.64 -2.95
C PHE A 23 -0.97 13.84 -2.19
N LYS A 24 -2.16 14.31 -2.57
CA LYS A 24 -2.82 15.45 -1.94
C LYS A 24 -4.02 14.97 -1.12
N VAL A 25 -4.07 15.40 0.13
CA VAL A 25 -5.27 15.27 0.97
C VAL A 25 -6.05 16.59 0.86
N GLY A 26 -7.33 16.51 0.50
CA GLY A 26 -8.21 17.68 0.42
C GLY A 26 -8.42 18.32 1.79
N ALA A 27 -8.54 19.65 1.85
CA ALA A 27 -8.74 20.38 3.10
C ALA A 27 -10.08 20.05 3.80
N ASP A 28 -11.01 19.46 3.07
CA ASP A 28 -12.31 18.96 3.50
C ASP A 28 -12.26 17.57 4.16
N ARG A 29 -11.12 16.87 4.08
CA ARG A 29 -10.96 15.53 4.65
C ARG A 29 -10.49 15.59 6.09
N SER A 30 -11.20 14.89 6.97
CA SER A 30 -10.78 14.63 8.34
C SER A 30 -9.71 13.54 8.41
N LEU A 31 -8.90 13.55 9.48
CA LEU A 31 -7.93 12.50 9.75
C LEU A 31 -8.58 11.11 9.83
N ALA A 32 -9.76 11.02 10.46
CA ALA A 32 -10.49 9.76 10.60
C ALA A 32 -10.91 9.18 9.25
N GLU A 33 -11.32 10.01 8.29
CA GLU A 33 -11.63 9.56 6.92
C GLU A 33 -10.37 9.04 6.21
N VAL A 34 -9.24 9.74 6.33
CA VAL A 34 -7.99 9.34 5.67
C VAL A 34 -7.49 8.00 6.23
N VAL A 35 -7.49 7.85 7.55
CA VAL A 35 -7.09 6.61 8.23
C VAL A 35 -8.09 5.49 7.92
N GLY A 36 -9.40 5.78 7.93
CA GLY A 36 -10.44 4.83 7.55
C GLY A 36 -10.26 4.30 6.14
N ALA A 37 -10.01 5.18 5.17
CA ALA A 37 -9.76 4.78 3.78
C ALA A 37 -8.52 3.88 3.62
N TYR A 38 -7.48 4.10 4.42
CA TYR A 38 -6.32 3.21 4.47
C TYR A 38 -6.71 1.80 4.95
N PHE A 39 -7.46 1.70 6.06
CA PHE A 39 -7.91 0.41 6.57
C PHE A 39 -8.89 -0.32 5.63
N GLU A 40 -9.82 0.40 5.00
CA GLU A 40 -10.72 -0.16 3.98
C GLU A 40 -9.93 -0.74 2.81
N ARG A 41 -8.86 -0.06 2.39
CA ARG A 41 -7.97 -0.55 1.35
C ARG A 41 -7.21 -1.81 1.79
N ALA A 42 -6.66 -1.82 3.00
CA ALA A 42 -5.98 -2.98 3.56
C ALA A 42 -6.90 -4.21 3.61
N GLN A 43 -8.15 -4.03 4.06
CA GLN A 43 -9.16 -5.11 4.05
C GLN A 43 -9.47 -5.64 2.64
N THR A 44 -9.48 -4.76 1.65
CA THR A 44 -9.70 -5.14 0.24
C THR A 44 -8.52 -5.95 -0.29
N THR A 45 -7.28 -5.53 0.02
CA THR A 45 -6.06 -6.30 -0.28
C THR A 45 -6.10 -7.68 0.39
N ASP A 46 -6.44 -7.74 1.68
CA ASP A 46 -6.53 -8.99 2.45
C ASP A 46 -7.52 -9.99 1.84
N ARG A 47 -8.73 -9.53 1.48
CA ARG A 47 -9.71 -10.39 0.81
C ARG A 47 -9.17 -10.91 -0.51
N THR A 48 -8.59 -10.03 -1.31
CA THR A 48 -8.03 -10.39 -2.62
C THR A 48 -6.94 -11.45 -2.52
N VAL A 49 -6.06 -11.34 -1.51
CA VAL A 49 -5.00 -12.31 -1.25
C VAL A 49 -5.56 -13.64 -0.76
N ARG A 50 -6.59 -13.63 0.11
CA ARG A 50 -7.23 -14.87 0.61
C ARG A 50 -7.98 -15.63 -0.48
N ASP A 51 -8.59 -14.91 -1.41
CA ASP A 51 -9.36 -15.49 -2.52
C ASP A 51 -8.45 -15.91 -3.71
N ALA A 52 -7.14 -15.66 -3.62
CA ALA A 52 -6.20 -16.02 -4.65
C ALA A 52 -6.04 -17.53 -4.81
N ALA A 53 -5.78 -17.98 -6.04
CA ALA A 53 -5.48 -19.38 -6.33
C ALA A 53 -4.20 -19.89 -5.65
N GLY A 54 -3.32 -18.97 -5.23
CA GLY A 54 -2.09 -19.26 -4.49
C GLY A 54 -1.10 -18.10 -4.56
N LEU A 55 -0.08 -18.11 -3.70
CA LEU A 55 0.94 -17.07 -3.67
C LEU A 55 1.83 -17.05 -4.92
N ASP A 56 1.96 -18.18 -5.62
CA ASP A 56 2.71 -18.28 -6.89
C ASP A 56 1.88 -17.81 -8.10
N SER A 57 0.71 -17.19 -7.89
CA SER A 57 -0.15 -16.70 -8.97
C SER A 57 0.56 -15.59 -9.77
N PRO A 58 0.63 -15.70 -11.10
CA PRO A 58 1.41 -14.78 -11.94
C PRO A 58 0.75 -13.39 -12.04
N CYS A 59 1.56 -12.36 -11.83
CA CYS A 59 1.15 -10.96 -11.89
C CYS A 59 1.78 -10.24 -13.10
N ILE A 60 1.26 -9.06 -13.46
CA ILE A 60 1.82 -8.20 -14.50
C ILE A 60 2.37 -6.91 -13.91
N ALA A 61 3.65 -6.61 -14.13
CA ALA A 61 4.20 -5.32 -13.78
C ALA A 61 5.01 -4.74 -14.95
N PRO A 62 4.74 -3.49 -15.37
CA PRO A 62 5.55 -2.84 -16.38
C PRO A 62 7.04 -2.85 -15.99
N GLY A 63 7.89 -3.37 -16.88
CA GLY A 63 9.34 -3.44 -16.66
C GLY A 63 9.81 -4.55 -15.72
N LEU A 64 8.91 -5.40 -15.22
CA LEU A 64 9.24 -6.51 -14.31
C LEU A 64 8.61 -7.80 -14.83
N ALA A 65 9.46 -8.75 -15.26
CA ALA A 65 9.03 -10.07 -15.71
C ALA A 65 9.04 -11.07 -14.55
N GLY A 66 8.13 -12.05 -14.60
CA GLY A 66 8.16 -13.20 -13.68
C GLY A 66 7.77 -12.88 -12.23
N ILE A 67 7.02 -11.80 -11.99
CA ILE A 67 6.50 -11.51 -10.65
C ILE A 67 5.25 -12.33 -10.34
N ASP A 68 5.13 -12.76 -9.09
CA ASP A 68 3.97 -13.47 -8.55
C ASP A 68 3.34 -12.68 -7.39
N LEU A 69 2.22 -13.18 -6.87
CA LEU A 69 1.51 -12.56 -5.76
C LEU A 69 2.38 -12.54 -4.48
N ARG A 70 3.24 -13.53 -4.27
CA ARG A 70 4.21 -13.55 -3.15
C ARG A 70 5.12 -12.33 -3.20
N TYR A 71 5.71 -12.06 -4.37
CA TYR A 71 6.57 -10.89 -4.57
C TYR A 71 5.83 -9.59 -4.23
N ILE A 72 4.60 -9.45 -4.74
CA ILE A 72 3.77 -8.27 -4.47
C ILE A 72 3.54 -8.11 -2.97
N ILE A 73 3.12 -9.15 -2.26
CA ILE A 73 2.83 -9.06 -0.82
C ILE A 73 4.07 -8.65 -0.03
N VAL A 74 5.23 -9.26 -0.32
CA VAL A 74 6.50 -8.89 0.34
C VAL A 74 6.83 -7.42 0.07
N HIS A 75 6.66 -6.96 -1.17
CA HIS A 75 6.85 -5.55 -1.51
C HIS A 75 5.90 -4.62 -0.77
N LEU A 76 4.61 -4.97 -0.61
CA LEU A 76 3.67 -4.15 0.15
C LEU A 76 4.01 -4.07 1.64
N ILE A 77 4.54 -5.17 2.22
CA ILE A 77 5.02 -5.20 3.61
C ILE A 77 6.21 -4.27 3.78
N GLU A 78 7.19 -4.34 2.87
CA GLU A 78 8.36 -3.44 2.85
C GLU A 78 7.94 -1.97 2.77
N GLU A 79 7.10 -1.62 1.80
CA GLU A 79 6.64 -0.24 1.60
C GLU A 79 5.87 0.28 2.83
N THR A 80 5.03 -0.58 3.42
CA THR A 80 4.28 -0.24 4.65
C THR A 80 5.23 0.01 5.82
N ALA A 81 6.22 -0.86 6.02
CA ALA A 81 7.21 -0.69 7.09
C ALA A 81 8.04 0.58 6.90
N HIS A 82 8.45 0.88 5.66
CA HIS A 82 9.19 2.09 5.32
C HIS A 82 8.40 3.36 5.64
N HIS A 83 7.11 3.41 5.26
CA HIS A 83 6.24 4.54 5.57
C HIS A 83 5.93 4.66 7.06
N ALA A 84 5.72 3.53 7.76
CA ALA A 84 5.53 3.53 9.20
C ALA A 84 6.75 4.09 9.93
N GLY A 85 7.96 3.73 9.51
CA GLY A 85 9.21 4.29 10.04
C GLY A 85 9.29 5.81 9.86
N HIS A 86 9.00 6.32 8.65
CA HIS A 86 8.97 7.77 8.41
C HIS A 86 7.93 8.51 9.26
N ALA A 87 6.75 7.92 9.42
CA ALA A 87 5.70 8.48 10.26
C ALA A 87 6.12 8.50 11.74
N ASP A 88 6.78 7.45 12.21
CA ASP A 88 7.29 7.39 13.58
C ASP A 88 8.40 8.42 13.81
N SER A 89 9.41 8.50 12.95
CA SER A 89 10.44 9.56 13.06
C SER A 89 9.83 10.97 13.04
N THR A 90 8.79 11.20 12.24
CA THR A 90 8.07 12.48 12.23
C THR A 90 7.38 12.74 13.57
N ARG A 91 6.70 11.73 14.14
CA ARG A 91 6.08 11.80 15.46
C ARG A 91 7.14 12.11 16.54
N GLU A 92 8.26 11.39 16.56
CA GLU A 92 9.36 11.59 17.51
C GLU A 92 9.92 13.02 17.46
N MET A 93 10.10 13.57 16.25
CA MET A 93 10.56 14.95 16.07
C MET A 93 9.54 15.98 16.57
N LEU A 94 8.24 15.67 16.52
CA LEU A 94 7.16 16.57 16.95
C LEU A 94 6.93 16.54 18.46
N ASP A 95 7.03 15.37 19.09
CA ASP A 95 6.72 15.19 20.52
C ASP A 95 7.97 15.08 21.42
N GLY A 96 9.16 14.95 20.85
CA GLY A 96 10.43 14.85 21.57
C GLY A 96 10.66 13.52 22.27
N THR A 97 9.83 12.51 21.99
CA THR A 97 9.95 11.15 22.55
C THR A 97 10.55 10.21 21.52
N SER A 98 11.41 9.28 21.94
CA SER A 98 11.93 8.25 21.04
C SER A 98 11.21 6.91 21.24
N SER A 99 10.97 6.19 20.15
CA SER A 99 10.56 4.80 20.19
C SER A 99 11.76 3.98 20.67
N GLY A 100 11.72 3.55 21.95
CA GLY A 100 12.85 2.94 22.67
C GLY A 100 13.22 1.51 22.25
N TRP A 101 13.31 1.25 20.95
CA TRP A 101 13.81 0.00 20.36
C TRP A 101 15.32 0.03 20.14
#